data_AF-A0A521ZP79-F1
#
_entry.id   AF-A0A521ZP79-F1
#
_cell.length_a   1.000
_cell.length_b   1.000
_cell.length_c   1.000
_cell.angle_alpha   90.00
_cell.angle_beta   90.00
_cell.angle_gamma   90.00
#
_symmetry.space_group_name_H-M   'P 1'
#
loop_
_entity.id
_entity.type
_entity.pdbx_description
1 polymer ?
#
loop_
_entity_poly.entity_id
_entity_poly.type
_entity_poly.pdbx_seq_one_letter_code
_entity_poly.pdbx_strand_id
1 'polypeptide(L)' 'MSLKAFHVIFITAASAMCVGFGLWMLRDYRTPEGSAGDLAWAIGGFVVGAGLLVYERFFLKKLKSVSYL' A
#
# COMPACT_ATOMS: atom_id res chain seq x y z
N MET A 1 24.79 3.86 2.18
CA MET A 1 23.37 3.99 2.59
C MET A 1 22.68 2.65 2.38
N SER A 2 22.04 2.10 3.39
CA SER A 2 21.41 0.77 3.29
C SER A 2 20.18 0.86 2.37
N LEU A 3 20.30 0.35 1.14
CA LEU A 3 19.23 0.25 0.15
C LEU A 3 17.93 -0.35 0.74
N LYS A 4 18.10 -1.20 1.78
CA LYS A 4 17.02 -1.82 2.56
C LYS A 4 16.15 -0.79 3.27
N ALA A 5 16.76 0.20 3.94
CA ALA A 5 16.05 1.22 4.70
C ALA A 5 15.23 2.14 3.79
N PHE A 6 15.81 2.55 2.66
CA PHE A 6 15.11 3.36 1.67
C PHE A 6 13.90 2.62 1.09
N HIS A 7 14.07 1.34 0.73
CA HIS A 7 12.99 0.54 0.15
C HIS A 7 11.81 0.34 1.11
N VAL A 8 12.11 0.07 2.38
CA VAL A 8 11.10 -0.07 3.46
C VAL A 8 10.31 1.23 3.63
N ILE A 9 11.00 2.37 3.73
CA ILE A 9 10.34 3.69 3.86
C ILE A 9 9.49 3.99 2.62
N PHE A 10 9.99 3.68 1.43
CA PHE A 10 9.26 3.91 0.18
C PHE A 10 7.97 3.06 0.11
N ILE A 11 8.04 1.77 0.44
CA ILE A 11 6.86 0.90 0.39
C ILE A 11 5.86 1.24 1.49
N THR A 12 6.31 1.59 2.70
CA THR A 12 5.40 2.05 3.76
C THR A 12 4.69 3.34 3.36
N ALA A 13 5.40 4.32 2.79
CA ALA A 13 4.81 5.55 2.27
C ALA A 13 3.81 5.29 1.12
N ALA A 14 4.17 4.43 0.16
CA ALA A 14 3.29 4.05 -0.95
C ALA A 14 2.02 3.31 -0.46
N SER A 15 2.16 2.44 0.55
CA SER A 15 1.05 1.71 1.17
C SER A 15 0.11 2.69 1.90
N ALA A 16 0.66 3.62 2.68
CA ALA A 16 -0.12 4.66 3.34
C ALA A 16 -0.87 5.54 2.34
N MET A 17 -0.24 5.87 1.21
CA MET A 17 -0.87 6.64 0.13
C MET A 17 -2.00 5.85 -0.55
N CYS A 18 -1.82 4.54 -0.79
CA CYS A 18 -2.89 3.68 -1.33
C CYS A 18 -4.10 3.58 -0.39
N VAL A 19 -3.86 3.43 0.92
CA VAL A 19 -4.93 3.41 1.92
C VAL A 19 -5.63 4.78 1.98
N GLY A 20 -4.86 5.87 1.96
CA GLY A 20 -5.41 7.23 1.90
C GLY A 20 -6.28 7.46 0.67
N PHE A 21 -5.82 7.02 -0.50
CA PHE A 21 -6.58 7.08 -1.75
C PHE A 21 -7.85 6.22 -1.70
N GLY A 22 -7.76 5.01 -1.15
CA GLY A 22 -8.92 4.13 -0.97
C GLY A 22 -9.98 4.71 -0.03
N LEU A 23 -9.55 5.35 1.07
CA LEU A 23 -10.46 6.06 1.99
C LEU A 23 -11.08 7.30 1.35
N TRP A 24 -10.33 8.02 0.52
CA TRP A 24 -10.84 9.16 -0.24
C TRP A 24 -11.94 8.72 -1.21
N MET A 25 -11.66 7.72 -2.04
CA MET A 25 -12.64 7.16 -2.99
C MET A 25 -13.88 6.58 -2.27
N LEU A 26 -13.71 5.94 -1.12
CA LEU A 26 -14.84 5.46 -0.31
C LEU A 26 -15.69 6.61 0.26
N ARG A 27 -15.06 7.74 0.58
CA ARG A 27 -15.77 8.96 1.01
C ARG A 27 -16.50 9.61 -0.16
N ASP A 28 -15.90 9.59 -1.34
CA ASP A 28 -16.48 10.13 -2.57
C ASP A 28 -17.68 9.32 -3.07
N TYR A 29 -17.63 8.00 -2.91
CA TYR A 29 -18.77 7.11 -3.15
C TYR A 29 -20.01 7.42 -2.29
N ARG A 30 -19.83 8.07 -1.13
CA ARG A 30 -20.95 8.52 -0.28
C ARG A 30 -21.53 9.87 -0.69
N THR A 31 -20.90 10.57 -1.62
CA THR A 31 -21.37 11.84 -2.18
C THR A 31 -22.43 11.55 -3.26
N PRO A 32 -23.43 12.43 -3.50
CA PRO A 32 -24.48 12.20 -4.49
C PRO A 32 -23.99 12.00 -5.95
N GLU A 33 -22.75 12.39 -6.22
CA GLU A 33 -22.04 12.25 -7.50
C GLU A 33 -21.25 10.93 -7.61
N GLY A 34 -21.20 10.15 -6.52
CA GLY A 34 -20.41 8.94 -6.42
C GLY A 34 -20.87 7.84 -7.38
N SER A 35 -19.94 7.33 -8.17
CA SER A 35 -20.18 6.29 -9.16
C SER A 35 -19.78 4.92 -8.61
N ALA A 36 -20.38 3.84 -9.15
CA ALA A 36 -19.92 2.48 -8.86
C ALA A 36 -18.43 2.25 -9.20
N GLY A 37 -17.87 3.09 -10.08
CA GLY A 37 -16.44 3.14 -10.38
C GLY A 37 -15.56 3.53 -9.17
N ASP A 38 -16.02 4.45 -8.32
CA ASP A 38 -15.25 4.91 -7.15
C ASP A 38 -15.10 3.80 -6.11
N LEU A 39 -16.11 2.93 -5.99
CA LEU A 39 -16.02 1.75 -5.12
C LEU A 39 -14.99 0.74 -5.65
N ALA A 40 -14.94 0.52 -6.97
CA ALA A 40 -13.96 -0.36 -7.58
C ALA A 40 -12.53 0.17 -7.40
N TRP A 41 -12.32 1.49 -7.55
CA TRP A 41 -11.03 2.13 -7.28
C TRP A 41 -10.66 2.13 -5.80
N ALA A 42 -11.63 2.30 -4.89
CA ALA A 42 -11.39 2.19 -3.45
C ALA A 42 -10.91 0.79 -3.06
N ILE A 43 -11.59 -0.24 -3.56
CA ILE A 43 -11.22 -1.65 -3.35
C ILE A 43 -9.85 -1.93 -3.97
N GLY A 44 -9.62 -1.47 -5.21
CA GLY A 44 -8.33 -1.60 -5.89
C GLY A 44 -7.18 -0.99 -5.09
N GLY A 45 -7.37 0.23 -4.58
CA GLY A 45 -6.38 0.90 -3.71
C GLY A 45 -6.09 0.13 -2.43
N PHE A 46 -7.12 -0.41 -1.78
CA PHE A 46 -6.95 -1.25 -0.59
C PHE A 46 -6.22 -2.57 -0.89
N VAL A 47 -6.55 -3.23 -2.00
CA VAL A 47 -5.90 -4.48 -2.44
C VAL A 47 -4.43 -4.24 -2.77
N VAL A 48 -4.13 -3.17 -3.52
CA VAL A 48 -2.75 -2.81 -3.86
C VAL A 48 -1.95 -2.41 -2.62
N GLY A 49 -2.53 -1.61 -1.72
CA GLY A 49 -1.90 -1.25 -0.44
C GLY A 49 -1.62 -2.46 0.45
N ALA A 50 -2.58 -3.39 0.57
CA ALA A 50 -2.38 -4.64 1.30
C ALA A 50 -1.31 -5.53 0.64
N GLY A 51 -1.31 -5.61 -0.70
CA GLY A 51 -0.30 -6.33 -1.47
C GLY A 51 1.11 -5.78 -1.26
N LEU A 52 1.26 -4.45 -1.22
CA LEU A 52 2.52 -3.77 -0.91
C LEU A 52 3.04 -4.11 0.49
N LEU A 53 2.18 -4.13 1.51
CA LEU A 53 2.55 -4.53 2.87
C LEU A 53 2.98 -6.01 2.95
N VAL A 54 2.29 -6.90 2.23
CA VAL A 54 2.65 -8.32 2.15
C VAL A 54 3.99 -8.50 1.44
N TYR A 55 4.21 -7.78 0.32
CA TYR A 55 5.47 -7.78 -0.41
C TYR A 55 6.62 -7.28 0.47
N GLU A 56 6.41 -6.20 1.23
CA GLU A 56 7.39 -5.67 2.17
C GLU A 56 7.78 -6.71 3.23
N ARG A 57 6.79 -7.38 3.85
CA ARG A 57 7.03 -8.46 4.81
C ARG A 57 7.78 -9.63 4.19
N PHE A 58 7.46 -9.99 2.95
CA PHE A 58 8.13 -11.06 2.23
C PHE A 58 9.58 -10.69 1.91
N PHE A 59 9.83 -9.45 1.50
CA PHE A 59 11.15 -8.89 1.25
C PHE A 59 11.99 -8.88 2.54
N LEU A 60 11.42 -8.42 3.65
CA LEU A 60 12.08 -8.45 4.97
C LEU A 60 12.37 -9.89 5.43
N LYS A 61 11.45 -10.84 5.22
CA LYS A 61 11.69 -12.27 5.48
C LYS A 61 12.84 -12.82 4.64
N LYS A 62 12.88 -12.49 3.35
CA LYS A 62 13.90 -12.97 2.41
C LYS A 62 15.27 -12.35 2.66
N LEU A 63 15.33 -11.10 3.13
CA LEU A 63 16.59 -10.48 3.56
C LEU A 63 17.04 -10.90 4.96
N LYS A 64 16.14 -11.45 5.80
CA LYS A 64 16.50 -12.01 7.11
C LYS A 64 17.45 -13.21 7.01
N SER A 65 17.43 -13.95 5.89
CA SER A 65 18.38 -15.05 5.64
C SER A 65 19.75 -14.56 5.19
N VAL A 66 19.89 -13.29 4.84
CA VAL A 66 21.17 -12.67 4.47
C VAL A 66 21.66 -11.91 5.71
N SER A 67 22.04 -12.69 6.71
CA SER A 67 22.71 -12.25 7.91
C SER A 67 24.08 -11.69 7.54
N TYR A 68 24.15 -10.38 7.30
CA TYR A 68 25.41 -9.62 7.37
C TYR A 68 25.58 -9.15 8.83
N LEU A 69 25.72 -10.12 9.73
CA LEU A 69 26.46 -9.90 10.98
C LEU A 69 27.94 -9.77 10.61
#